data_AF-K2E6X3-F1
#
_entry.id   AF-K2E6X3-F1
#
_cell.length_a   1.000
_cell.length_b   1.000
_cell.length_c   1.000
_cell.angle_alpha   90.00
_cell.angle_beta   90.00
_cell.angle_gamma   90.00
#
_symmetry.space_group_name_H-M   'P 1'
#
loop_
_entity.id
_entity.type
_entity.pdbx_description
1 polymer ?
#
loop_
_entity_poly.entity_id
_entity_poly.type
_entity_poly.pdbx_seq_one_letter_code
_entity_poly.pdbx_strand_id
1 'polypeptide(L)'
;MGLALWPHCKKKELEKEFCAELKSGKHEHFLAQNKDGEYLGFINLSLRSDYVQGSSSRPVGYVEGIFVTPKSRKQGVAKELIKQAERWA
;
A
#
# COMPACT_ATOMS: atom_id res chain seq x y z
N MET A 1 -10.81 -1.36 -1.61
CA MET A 1 -10.50 0.07 -1.87
C MET A 1 -9.58 0.30 -3.07
N GLY A 2 -8.90 -0.71 -3.64
CA GLY A 2 -7.98 -0.53 -4.78
C GLY A 2 -8.57 0.20 -6.00
N LEU A 3 -9.82 -0.11 -6.38
CA LEU A 3 -10.52 0.59 -7.48
C LEU A 3 -10.73 2.10 -7.24
N ALA A 4 -10.63 2.59 -6.00
CA ALA A 4 -10.70 4.01 -5.72
C ALA A 4 -9.38 4.73 -6.05
N LEU A 5 -8.24 4.01 -6.04
CA LEU A 5 -6.95 4.53 -6.45
C LEU A 5 -6.69 4.27 -7.94
N TRP A 6 -7.03 3.08 -8.43
CA TRP A 6 -6.88 2.66 -9.83
C TRP A 6 -8.25 2.38 -10.46
N PRO A 7 -9.02 3.42 -10.82
CA PRO A 7 -10.40 3.27 -11.30
C PRO A 7 -10.52 2.59 -12.66
N HIS A 8 -9.42 2.54 -13.43
CA HIS A 8 -9.40 1.94 -14.76
C HIS A 8 -9.15 0.43 -14.73
N CYS A 9 -8.70 -0.12 -13.60
CA CYS A 9 -8.44 -1.56 -13.46
C CYS A 9 -9.75 -2.33 -13.25
N LYS A 10 -9.80 -3.60 -13.66
CA LYS A 10 -10.93 -4.47 -13.33
C LYS A 10 -10.73 -5.09 -11.95
N LYS A 11 -11.81 -5.23 -11.18
CA LYS A 11 -11.80 -5.83 -9.84
C LYS A 11 -11.07 -7.18 -9.80
N LYS A 12 -11.42 -8.09 -10.72
CA LYS A 12 -10.84 -9.44 -10.79
C LYS A 12 -9.34 -9.45 -11.10
N GLU A 13 -8.88 -8.47 -11.88
CA GLU A 13 -7.45 -8.35 -12.23
C GLU A 13 -6.66 -7.88 -11.01
N LEU A 14 -7.12 -6.81 -10.34
CA LEU A 14 -6.54 -6.34 -9.07
C LEU A 14 -6.54 -7.41 -7.97
N GLU A 15 -7.64 -8.17 -7.83
CA GLU A 15 -7.71 -9.27 -6.86
C GLU A 15 -6.66 -10.35 -7.15
N LYS A 16 -6.49 -10.70 -8.43
CA LYS A 16 -5.49 -11.68 -8.85
C LYS A 16 -4.07 -11.17 -8.59
N GLU A 17 -3.80 -9.91 -8.89
CA GLU A 17 -2.50 -9.26 -8.65
C GLU A 17 -2.15 -9.26 -7.17
N PHE A 18 -3.03 -8.74 -6.30
CA PHE A 18 -2.76 -8.70 -4.85
C PHE A 18 -2.60 -10.11 -4.26
N CYS A 19 -3.39 -11.08 -4.73
CA CYS A 19 -3.22 -12.48 -4.31
C CYS A 19 -1.87 -13.07 -4.74
N ALA A 20 -1.31 -12.64 -5.86
CA ALA A 20 0.01 -13.07 -6.31
C ALA A 20 1.13 -12.35 -5.54
N GLU A 21 0.98 -11.06 -5.30
CA GLU A 21 1.88 -10.22 -4.50
C GLU A 21 2.06 -10.79 -3.08
N LEU A 22 0.95 -11.06 -2.38
CA LEU A 22 0.96 -11.65 -1.04
C LEU A 22 1.70 -13.00 -0.96
N LYS A 23 1.69 -13.78 -2.05
CA LYS A 23 2.39 -15.09 -2.11
C LYS A 23 3.88 -14.95 -2.38
N SER A 24 4.34 -13.80 -2.88
CA SER A 24 5.74 -13.60 -3.28
C SER A 24 6.70 -13.43 -2.11
N GLY A 25 6.20 -13.08 -0.91
CA GLY A 25 7.01 -12.73 0.26
C GLY A 25 7.79 -11.42 0.13
N LYS A 26 7.63 -10.70 -0.98
CA LYS A 26 8.29 -9.40 -1.25
C LYS A 26 7.33 -8.22 -1.19
N HIS A 27 6.05 -8.46 -0.99
CA HIS A 27 5.01 -7.45 -0.94
C HIS A 27 4.31 -7.49 0.41
N GLU A 28 3.84 -6.34 0.84
CA GLU A 28 3.06 -6.19 2.07
C GLU A 28 1.94 -5.18 1.85
N HIS A 29 0.81 -5.41 2.53
CA HIS A 29 -0.38 -4.59 2.37
C HIS A 29 -0.97 -4.26 3.74
N PHE A 30 -1.04 -2.97 4.08
CA PHE A 30 -1.71 -2.54 5.31
C PHE A 30 -3.05 -1.89 5.02
N LEU A 31 -4.03 -2.18 5.87
CA LEU A 31 -5.34 -1.52 5.90
C LEU A 31 -5.45 -0.69 7.18
N ALA A 32 -5.83 0.57 7.04
CA ALA A 32 -6.19 1.41 8.17
C ALA A 32 -7.67 1.24 8.49
N GLN A 33 -8.01 0.97 9.74
CA GLN A 33 -9.37 0.79 10.23
C GLN A 33 -9.61 1.66 11.47
N ASN A 34 -10.80 2.25 11.60
CA ASN A 34 -11.20 2.93 12.84
C ASN A 34 -11.73 1.95 13.90
N LYS A 35 -12.09 2.47 15.08
CA LYS A 35 -12.63 1.66 16.18
C LYS A 35 -13.96 0.98 15.85
N ASP A 36 -14.71 1.51 14.90
CA ASP A 36 -16.01 0.99 14.48
C ASP A 36 -15.89 -0.06 13.36
N GLY A 37 -14.66 -0.39 12.94
CA GLY A 37 -14.41 -1.36 11.88
C GLY A 37 -14.45 -0.78 10.45
N GLU A 38 -14.59 0.53 10.28
CA GLU A 38 -14.60 1.18 8.97
C GLU A 38 -13.17 1.30 8.41
N TYR A 39 -12.97 0.87 7.16
CA TYR A 39 -11.71 1.04 6.45
C TYR A 39 -11.50 2.48 5.99
N LEU A 40 -10.40 3.09 6.43
CA LEU A 40 -10.07 4.49 6.20
C LEU A 40 -9.07 4.68 5.05
N GLY A 41 -8.27 3.66 4.74
CA GLY A 41 -7.20 3.75 3.76
C GLY A 41 -6.38 2.48 3.68
N PHE A 42 -5.52 2.41 2.66
CA PHE A 42 -4.60 1.28 2.46
C PHE A 42 -3.26 1.77 1.93
N ILE A 43 -2.25 0.91 2.07
CA ILE A 43 -0.96 1.05 1.40
C ILE A 43 -0.50 -0.31 0.87
N ASN A 44 0.00 -0.31 -0.36
CA ASN A 44 0.64 -1.44 -1.03
C ASN A 44 2.14 -1.18 -1.15
N LEU A 45 2.93 -2.17 -0.76
CA LEU A 45 4.38 -2.07 -0.64
C LEU A 45 5.08 -3.21 -1.37
N SER A 46 6.30 -2.96 -1.82
CA SER A 46 7.20 -3.98 -2.36
C SER A 46 8.64 -3.77 -1.91
N LEU A 47 9.41 -4.85 -1.80
CA LEU A 47 10.87 -4.80 -1.65
C LEU A 47 11.52 -4.86 -3.04
N ARG A 48 12.00 -3.70 -3.50
CA ARG A 48 12.69 -3.57 -4.79
C ARG A 48 14.18 -3.79 -4.62
N SER A 49 14.72 -4.75 -5.39
CA SER A 49 16.17 -5.03 -5.45
C SER A 49 16.82 -4.49 -6.72
N ASP A 50 16.01 -4.10 -7.69
CA ASP A 50 16.39 -3.36 -8.88
C ASP A 50 16.83 -1.93 -8.55
N TYR A 51 17.31 -1.19 -9.55
CA TYR A 51 17.68 0.21 -9.35
C TYR A 51 16.43 1.07 -9.13
N VAL A 52 16.35 1.64 -7.93
CA VAL A 52 15.38 2.70 -7.61
C VAL A 52 16.09 4.04 -7.69
N GLN A 53 15.64 4.91 -8.59
CA GLN A 53 16.23 6.23 -8.77
C GLN A 53 16.20 7.03 -7.47
N GLY A 54 17.35 7.59 -7.10
CA GLY A 54 17.51 8.37 -5.87
C GLY A 54 17.78 7.55 -4.61
N SER A 55 17.76 6.21 -4.68
CA SER A 55 18.20 5.36 -3.56
C SER A 55 19.69 5.08 -3.61
N SER A 56 20.34 5.14 -2.45
CA SER A 56 21.73 4.71 -2.24
C SER A 56 21.86 3.30 -1.64
N SER A 57 20.74 2.64 -1.31
CA SER A 57 20.71 1.33 -0.66
C SER A 57 19.82 0.33 -1.41
N ARG A 58 20.02 -0.96 -1.13
CA ARG A 58 19.23 -2.09 -1.62
C ARG A 58 19.11 -3.18 -0.55
N PRO A 59 17.96 -3.85 -0.41
CA PRO A 59 16.68 -3.56 -1.07
C PRO A 59 16.06 -2.24 -0.59
N VAL A 60 15.08 -1.74 -1.33
CA VAL A 60 14.32 -0.51 -1.00
C VAL A 60 12.86 -0.88 -0.77
N GLY A 61 12.32 -0.49 0.39
CA GLY A 61 10.88 -0.47 0.59
C GLY A 61 10.24 0.58 -0.31
N TYR A 62 9.40 0.14 -1.24
CA TYR A 62 8.80 0.99 -2.25
C TYR A 62 7.28 1.06 -2.05
N VAL A 63 6.72 2.27 -2.15
CA VAL A 63 5.27 2.48 -2.08
C VAL A 63 4.69 2.34 -3.49
N GLU A 64 4.03 1.21 -3.76
CA GLU A 64 3.35 0.95 -5.03
C GLU A 64 2.04 1.73 -5.14
N GLY A 65 1.35 1.91 -4.02
CA GLY A 65 0.14 2.71 -3.97
C GLY A 65 -0.28 3.01 -2.54
N ILE A 66 -0.78 4.22 -2.31
CA ILE A 66 -1.37 4.63 -1.03
C ILE A 66 -2.66 5.39 -1.30
N PHE A 67 -3.70 5.07 -0.54
CA PHE A 67 -4.99 5.74 -0.66
C PHE A 67 -5.64 5.93 0.70
N VAL A 68 -6.26 7.09 0.88
CA VAL A 68 -7.09 7.41 2.04
C VAL A 68 -8.43 7.91 1.52
N THR A 69 -9.52 7.40 2.12
CA THR A 69 -10.89 7.79 1.76
C THR A 69 -11.04 9.31 1.89
N PRO A 70 -11.81 9.98 1.01
CA PRO A 70 -11.92 11.44 1.03
C PRO A 70 -12.28 12.02 2.40
N LYS A 71 -13.16 11.35 3.16
CA LYS A 71 -13.61 11.77 4.50
C LYS A 71 -12.52 11.69 5.56
N SER A 72 -11.50 10.85 5.37
CA SER A 72 -10.45 10.59 6.37
C SER A 72 -9.10 11.23 6.01
N ARG A 73 -9.05 12.03 4.94
CA ARG A 73 -7.86 12.80 4.53
C ARG A 73 -7.56 13.91 5.55
N LYS A 74 -6.28 14.31 5.61
CA LYS A 74 -5.77 15.34 6.54
C LYS A 74 -5.93 15.00 8.04
N GLN A 75 -6.26 13.75 8.38
CA GLN A 75 -6.38 13.26 9.75
C GLN A 75 -5.22 12.36 10.19
N GLY A 76 -4.12 12.35 9.43
CA GLY A 76 -2.93 11.56 9.76
C GLY A 76 -2.96 10.08 9.34
N VAL A 77 -4.02 9.59 8.70
CA VAL A 77 -4.15 8.19 8.26
C VAL A 77 -2.97 7.75 7.37
N ALA A 78 -2.64 8.53 6.33
CA ALA A 78 -1.52 8.22 5.44
C ALA A 78 -0.18 8.23 6.18
N LYS A 79 -0.01 9.13 7.16
CA LYS A 79 1.21 9.19 7.98
C LYS A 79 1.38 7.92 8.80
N GLU A 80 0.31 7.40 9.37
CA GLU A 80 0.38 6.15 10.14
C GLU A 80 0.63 4.93 9.23
N LEU A 81 0.00 4.87 8.06
CA LEU A 81 0.29 3.84 7.05
C LEU A 81 1.77 3.84 6.63
N ILE A 82 2.35 5.02 6.39
CA ILE A 82 3.77 5.15 6.05
C ILE A 82 4.67 4.68 7.19
N LYS A 83 4.36 5.00 8.45
CA LYS A 83 5.15 4.46 9.57
C LYS A 83 5.12 2.94 9.64
N GLN A 84 3.99 2.31 9.31
CA GLN A 84 3.93 0.85 9.24
C GLN A 84 4.79 0.31 8.08
N ALA A 85 4.79 1.01 6.95
CA ALA A 85 5.67 0.68 5.83
C ALA A 85 7.17 0.78 6.17
N GLU A 86 7.56 1.86 6.86
CA GLU A 86 8.93 2.09 7.32
C GLU A 86 9.40 1.05 8.34
N ARG A 87 8.48 0.47 9.13
CA ARG A 87 8.81 -0.61 10.08
C ARG A 87 8.94 -1.97 9.42
N TRP A 88 8.27 -2.16 8.30
CA TRP A 88 8.27 -3.43 7.58
C TRP A 88 9.52 -3.61 6.71
N ALA A 89 9.97 -2.56 6.04
CA ALA A 89 11.11 -2.57 5.12
C ALA A 89 12.46 -2.38 5.84
#